data_AF-A0A351JPL0-F1
#
_entry.id   AF-A0A351JPL0-F1
#
_cell.length_a   1.000
_cell.length_b   1.000
_cell.length_c   1.000
_cell.angle_alpha   90.00
_cell.angle_beta   90.00
_cell.angle_gamma   90.00
#
_symmetry.space_group_name_H-M   'P 1'
#
loop_
_entity.id
_entity.type
_entity.pdbx_description
1 polymer ?
#
loop_
_entity_poly.entity_id
_entity_poly.type
_entity_poly.pdbx_seq_one_letter_code
_entity_poly.pdbx_strand_id
1 'polypeptide(L)'
;MSSHFIPYTTTTYSQTKKPRPDCILLSLHGDDGKNFLSHYPIFEDLYKEDLQSFFDFLSIERDTGSNDVAHATAEKTSQENHSLRIDVLEVRIPRGILDLGRTTAERGIRSVFEKEKHEELVRELTQLHTKTFSNVQTALQQLNKNGCWIDIHTMAPFSPETEKNHIGPDPLVPHPQILHPYNEAYTNAHKNGERRSINIAIEIIEEKNACLADKTLLHTLPLSFTTYNLAYRLNHPHPMANCITAAYFMKTIGRGFFIDIPKDYIAAESPEDTSRSLAHFHLDIEKIDTVTNSLGEGLLEYCNIKKKEDTFFSS
;
A
#
# COMPACT_ATOMS: atom_id res chain seq x y z
N MET A 1 7.43 14.12 -29.21
CA MET A 1 6.75 12.84 -29.01
C MET A 1 6.69 12.62 -27.51
N SER A 2 5.55 12.86 -26.83
CA SER A 2 5.48 12.59 -25.40
C SER A 2 5.46 11.07 -25.21
N SER A 3 6.41 10.56 -24.43
CA SER A 3 6.46 9.15 -24.06
C SER A 3 5.20 8.81 -23.28
N HIS A 4 4.53 7.72 -23.66
CA HIS A 4 3.38 7.19 -22.92
C HIS A 4 3.83 6.86 -21.49
N PHE A 5 3.23 7.50 -20.48
CA PHE A 5 3.49 7.18 -19.08
C PHE A 5 2.95 5.77 -18.77
N ILE A 6 3.75 4.96 -18.07
CA ILE A 6 3.40 3.58 -17.69
C ILE A 6 3.02 3.62 -16.19
N PRO A 7 1.72 3.51 -15.85
CA PRO A 7 1.24 3.77 -14.49
C PRO A 7 1.46 2.64 -13.51
N TYR A 8 1.84 1.45 -13.98
CA TYR A 8 2.13 0.30 -13.12
C TYR A 8 3.09 -0.66 -13.80
N THR A 9 3.79 -1.46 -12.99
CA THR A 9 4.64 -2.56 -13.42
C THR A 9 4.16 -3.86 -12.79
N THR A 10 4.53 -4.98 -13.42
CA THR A 10 4.32 -6.30 -12.84
C THR A 10 5.61 -7.09 -12.98
N THR A 11 6.11 -7.58 -11.85
CA THR A 11 7.32 -8.40 -11.78
C THR A 11 6.94 -9.80 -11.32
N THR A 12 7.29 -10.82 -12.11
CA THR A 12 6.95 -12.21 -11.80
C THR A 12 8.13 -12.92 -11.15
N TYR A 13 7.88 -13.52 -9.99
CA TYR A 13 8.79 -14.39 -9.25
C TYR A 13 8.28 -15.82 -9.33
N SER A 14 8.95 -16.65 -10.13
CA SER A 14 8.53 -18.02 -10.37
C SER A 14 9.65 -18.87 -10.97
N GLN A 15 9.76 -20.11 -10.50
CA GLN A 15 10.51 -21.17 -11.20
C GLN A 15 9.60 -22.11 -12.00
N THR A 16 8.28 -21.93 -11.87
CA THR A 16 7.27 -22.69 -12.59
C THR A 16 6.73 -21.94 -13.81
N LYS A 17 6.18 -22.68 -14.78
CA LYS A 17 5.54 -22.13 -15.98
C LYS A 17 4.02 -21.93 -15.81
N LYS A 18 3.53 -21.87 -14.57
CA LYS A 18 2.09 -21.66 -14.29
C LYS A 18 1.62 -20.37 -14.97
N PRO A 19 0.50 -20.39 -15.72
CA PRO A 19 0.00 -19.22 -16.43
C PRO A 19 -0.62 -18.18 -15.49
N ARG A 20 -0.98 -18.57 -14.27
CA ARG A 20 -1.68 -17.74 -13.29
C ARG A 20 -0.93 -17.74 -11.95
N PRO A 21 -0.86 -16.60 -11.25
CA PRO A 21 -0.18 -16.50 -9.96
C PRO A 21 -0.93 -17.22 -8.85
N ASP A 22 -0.16 -17.80 -7.92
CA ASP A 22 -0.64 -18.30 -6.64
C ASP A 22 -0.76 -17.16 -5.61
N CYS A 23 0.07 -16.12 -5.74
CA CYS A 23 -0.05 -14.91 -4.93
C CYS A 23 0.19 -13.65 -5.77
N ILE A 24 -0.56 -12.58 -5.49
CA ILE A 24 -0.26 -11.23 -5.99
C ILE A 24 0.05 -10.32 -4.80
N LEU A 25 1.24 -9.74 -4.79
CA LEU A 25 1.61 -8.69 -3.82
C LEU A 25 1.40 -7.34 -4.49
N LEU A 26 0.56 -6.50 -3.91
CA LEU A 26 0.29 -5.15 -4.39
C LEU A 26 1.15 -4.16 -3.60
N SER A 27 1.76 -3.22 -4.31
CA SER A 27 2.33 -2.02 -3.73
C SER A 27 1.83 -0.81 -4.51
N LEU A 28 0.76 -0.21 -4.02
CA LEU A 28 0.07 0.86 -4.76
C LEU A 28 0.70 2.23 -4.54
N HIS A 29 1.53 2.36 -3.51
CA HIS A 29 1.90 3.65 -2.92
C HIS A 29 3.41 3.82 -2.71
N GLY A 30 4.23 2.88 -3.16
CA GLY A 30 5.68 2.86 -2.90
C GLY A 30 6.55 3.62 -3.90
N ASP A 31 6.01 4.10 -5.03
CA ASP A 31 6.79 4.84 -6.05
C ASP A 31 7.18 6.25 -5.57
N ASP A 32 8.36 6.72 -5.98
CA ASP A 32 8.90 8.03 -5.59
C ASP A 32 8.35 9.21 -6.42
N GLY A 33 7.49 8.93 -7.40
CA GLY A 33 6.79 9.91 -8.20
C GLY A 33 7.65 10.60 -9.26
N LYS A 34 8.97 10.36 -9.35
CA LYS A 34 9.86 11.14 -10.25
C LYS A 34 9.46 11.02 -11.72
N ASN A 35 9.13 9.80 -12.16
CA ASN A 35 8.71 9.56 -13.54
C ASN A 35 7.34 10.18 -13.83
N PHE A 36 6.45 10.16 -12.85
CA PHE A 36 5.13 10.79 -12.95
C PHE A 36 5.27 12.32 -13.05
N LEU A 37 6.05 12.95 -12.17
CA LEU A 37 6.27 14.39 -12.17
C LEU A 37 6.99 14.89 -13.43
N SER A 38 7.91 14.08 -13.96
CA SER A 38 8.53 14.36 -15.28
C SER A 38 7.51 14.37 -16.42
N HIS A 39 6.42 13.60 -16.30
CA HIS A 39 5.32 13.59 -17.27
C HIS A 39 4.30 14.69 -17.01
N TYR A 40 4.11 15.08 -15.74
CA TYR A 40 3.20 16.11 -15.27
C TYR A 40 3.94 17.26 -14.57
N PRO A 41 4.77 18.05 -15.29
CA PRO A 41 5.60 19.10 -14.69
C PRO A 41 4.77 20.23 -14.04
N ILE A 42 3.49 20.34 -14.40
CA ILE A 42 2.55 21.32 -13.83
C ILE A 42 2.52 21.29 -12.30
N PHE A 43 2.74 20.14 -11.67
CA PHE A 43 2.76 20.07 -10.21
C PHE A 43 3.96 20.80 -9.60
N GLU A 44 5.14 20.72 -10.21
CA GLU A 44 6.29 21.49 -9.75
C GLU A 44 6.08 23.00 -9.97
N ASP A 45 5.45 23.37 -11.09
CA ASP A 45 5.11 24.77 -11.38
C ASP A 45 4.12 25.36 -10.38
N LEU A 46 3.11 24.58 -9.96
CA LEU A 46 2.10 24.99 -8.98
C LEU A 46 2.69 25.27 -7.60
N TYR A 47 3.78 24.58 -7.25
CA TYR A 47 4.45 24.67 -5.96
C TYR A 47 5.83 25.34 -6.03
N LYS A 48 6.16 26.05 -7.12
CA LYS A 48 7.49 26.64 -7.34
C LYS A 48 8.01 27.54 -6.20
N GLU A 49 7.11 28.18 -5.45
CA GLU A 49 7.46 29.08 -4.34
C GLU A 49 7.81 28.31 -3.05
N ASP A 50 7.38 27.04 -2.94
CA ASP A 50 7.64 26.17 -1.80
C ASP A 50 7.68 24.69 -2.23
N LEU A 51 8.65 24.39 -3.09
CA LEU A 51 8.79 23.08 -3.70
C LEU A 51 9.20 22.00 -2.66
N GLN A 52 9.92 22.41 -1.61
CA GLN A 52 10.34 21.52 -0.55
C GLN A 52 9.14 20.98 0.23
N SER A 53 8.20 21.82 0.67
CA SER A 53 7.00 21.33 1.38
C SER A 53 6.15 20.40 0.53
N PHE A 54 6.10 20.64 -0.78
CA PHE A 54 5.44 19.73 -1.72
C PHE A 54 6.10 18.36 -1.76
N PHE A 55 7.43 18.30 -1.89
CA PHE A 55 8.16 17.04 -1.87
C PHE A 55 8.12 16.33 -0.51
N ASP A 56 8.16 17.08 0.60
CA ASP A 56 8.00 16.53 1.94
C ASP A 56 6.61 15.90 2.08
N PHE A 57 5.56 16.58 1.61
CA PHE A 57 4.20 16.04 1.58
C PHE A 57 4.13 14.74 0.77
N LEU A 58 4.66 14.72 -0.45
CA LEU A 58 4.68 13.51 -1.28
C LEU A 58 5.45 12.37 -0.61
N SER A 59 6.55 12.69 0.08
CA SER A 59 7.39 11.69 0.76
C SER A 59 6.74 11.16 2.05
N ILE A 60 6.00 11.99 2.78
CA ILE A 60 5.19 11.58 3.93
C ILE A 60 4.09 10.63 3.47
N GLU A 61 3.37 11.02 2.41
CA GLU A 61 2.30 10.21 1.81
C GLU A 61 2.81 8.90 1.24
N ARG A 62 4.03 8.87 0.68
CA ARG A 62 4.61 7.67 0.09
C ARG A 62 4.77 6.56 1.12
N ASP A 63 4.41 5.35 0.71
CA ASP A 63 4.63 4.12 1.45
C ASP A 63 6.07 3.63 1.22
N THR A 64 7.04 4.44 1.60
CA THR A 64 8.47 4.14 1.44
C THR A 64 8.78 2.77 2.07
N GLY A 65 9.42 1.89 1.28
CA GLY A 65 9.76 0.52 1.68
C GLY A 65 8.71 -0.55 1.37
N SER A 66 7.50 -0.19 0.93
CA SER A 66 6.47 -1.20 0.58
C SER A 66 6.87 -2.04 -0.62
N ASN A 67 7.50 -1.44 -1.65
CA ASN A 67 8.03 -2.18 -2.80
C ASN A 67 9.12 -3.16 -2.34
N ASP A 68 10.06 -2.71 -1.50
CA ASP A 68 11.16 -3.52 -1.00
C ASP A 68 10.65 -4.76 -0.25
N VAL A 69 9.68 -4.59 0.66
CA VAL A 69 9.03 -5.70 1.37
C VAL A 69 8.31 -6.63 0.39
N ALA A 70 7.59 -6.09 -0.60
CA ALA A 70 6.86 -6.90 -1.58
C ALA A 70 7.81 -7.76 -2.43
N HIS A 71 8.85 -7.16 -2.99
CA HIS A 71 9.83 -7.84 -3.82
C HIS A 71 10.63 -8.88 -3.04
N ALA A 72 11.12 -8.52 -1.84
CA ALA A 72 11.86 -9.46 -0.98
C ALA A 72 10.98 -10.65 -0.55
N THR A 73 9.71 -10.40 -0.21
CA THR A 73 8.74 -11.46 0.10
C THR A 73 8.49 -12.38 -1.09
N ALA A 74 8.24 -11.83 -2.28
CA ALA A 74 8.00 -12.63 -3.47
C ALA A 74 9.23 -13.47 -3.86
N GLU A 75 10.42 -12.86 -3.86
CA GLU A 75 11.66 -13.52 -4.19
C GLU A 75 11.92 -14.69 -3.25
N LYS A 76 12.00 -14.43 -1.94
CA LYS A 76 12.32 -15.44 -0.95
C LYS A 76 11.31 -16.57 -0.93
N THR A 77 10.02 -16.25 -0.93
CA THR A 77 8.94 -17.25 -0.89
C THR A 77 8.96 -18.15 -2.14
N SER A 78 9.19 -17.57 -3.32
CA SER A 78 9.26 -18.34 -4.57
C SER A 78 10.52 -19.23 -4.67
N GLN A 79 11.62 -18.80 -4.03
CA GLN A 79 12.84 -19.60 -3.90
C GLN A 79 12.68 -20.75 -2.90
N GLU A 80 11.97 -20.54 -1.79
CA GLU A 80 11.69 -21.60 -0.82
C GLU A 80 10.69 -22.65 -1.35
N ASN A 81 9.77 -22.23 -2.23
CA ASN A 81 8.83 -23.14 -2.88
C ASN A 81 8.74 -22.88 -4.39
N HIS A 82 9.55 -23.62 -5.14
CA HIS A 82 9.66 -23.53 -6.60
C HIS A 82 8.36 -23.81 -7.37
N SER A 83 7.32 -24.32 -6.70
CA SER A 83 6.01 -24.54 -7.31
C SER A 83 5.12 -23.30 -7.29
N LEU A 84 5.50 -22.25 -6.56
CA LEU A 84 4.75 -21.00 -6.47
C LEU A 84 5.14 -20.05 -7.60
N ARG A 85 4.12 -19.39 -8.13
CA ARG A 85 4.26 -18.15 -8.91
C ARG A 85 3.71 -16.99 -8.09
N ILE A 86 4.54 -16.00 -7.82
CA ILE A 86 4.16 -14.78 -7.10
C ILE A 86 4.39 -13.60 -8.05
N ASP A 87 3.36 -12.80 -8.29
CA ASP A 87 3.47 -11.58 -9.08
C ASP A 87 3.44 -10.37 -8.13
N VAL A 88 4.39 -9.44 -8.28
CA VAL A 88 4.40 -8.15 -7.58
C VAL A 88 3.87 -7.10 -8.54
N LEU A 89 2.80 -6.39 -8.17
CA LEU A 89 2.22 -5.30 -8.95
C LEU A 89 2.49 -3.98 -8.23
N GLU A 90 3.26 -3.10 -8.88
CA GLU A 90 3.62 -1.79 -8.34
C GLU A 90 2.91 -0.70 -9.14
N VAL A 91 2.27 0.23 -8.45
CA VAL A 91 1.75 1.45 -9.08
C VAL A 91 2.81 2.54 -9.02
N ARG A 92 2.98 3.26 -10.13
CA ARG A 92 4.05 4.24 -10.34
C ARG A 92 3.57 5.68 -10.23
N ILE A 93 2.51 5.89 -9.46
CA ILE A 93 1.80 7.15 -9.32
C ILE A 93 1.90 7.58 -7.85
N PRO A 94 2.35 8.80 -7.54
CA PRO A 94 2.45 9.26 -6.16
C PRO A 94 1.03 9.45 -5.59
N ARG A 95 0.71 8.70 -4.53
CA ARG A 95 -0.63 8.71 -3.91
C ARG A 95 -1.07 10.07 -3.39
N GLY A 96 -0.11 10.92 -3.01
CA GLY A 96 -0.37 12.29 -2.59
C GLY A 96 -1.02 13.15 -3.69
N ILE A 97 -0.94 12.74 -4.96
CA ILE A 97 -1.60 13.38 -6.09
C ILE A 97 -2.81 12.55 -6.56
N LEU A 98 -2.60 11.25 -6.79
CA LEU A 98 -3.63 10.35 -7.26
C LEU A 98 -3.58 9.02 -6.49
N ASP A 99 -4.51 8.86 -5.56
CA ASP A 99 -4.65 7.73 -4.65
C ASP A 99 -5.51 6.62 -5.29
N LEU A 100 -4.85 5.54 -5.71
CA LEU A 100 -5.51 4.36 -6.28
C LEU A 100 -6.13 3.44 -5.22
N GLY A 101 -5.92 3.72 -3.93
CA GLY A 101 -6.67 3.13 -2.82
C GLY A 101 -8.14 3.60 -2.79
N ARG A 102 -8.50 4.63 -3.56
CA ARG A 102 -9.88 5.15 -3.65
C ARG A 102 -10.65 4.56 -4.82
N THR A 103 -11.92 4.27 -4.58
CA THR A 103 -12.82 3.58 -5.53
C THR A 103 -13.15 4.38 -6.78
N THR A 104 -13.25 5.70 -6.68
CA THR A 104 -13.58 6.58 -7.81
C THR A 104 -12.46 7.57 -8.05
N ALA A 105 -12.26 7.97 -9.31
CA ALA A 105 -11.30 9.01 -9.66
C ALA A 105 -11.56 10.33 -8.94
N GLU A 106 -12.82 10.71 -8.74
CA GLU A 106 -13.18 11.93 -7.99
C GLU A 106 -12.58 11.96 -6.58
N ARG A 107 -12.61 10.81 -5.89
CA ARG A 107 -12.03 10.64 -4.55
C ARG A 107 -10.53 10.35 -4.59
N GLY A 108 -10.05 9.70 -5.65
CA GLY A 108 -8.64 9.36 -5.82
C GLY A 108 -7.78 10.55 -6.19
N ILE A 109 -8.30 11.49 -6.98
CA ILE A 109 -7.59 12.75 -7.29
C ILE A 109 -7.58 13.57 -6.00
N ARG A 110 -6.42 13.60 -5.35
CA ARG A 110 -6.20 14.35 -4.12
C ARG A 110 -6.37 15.82 -4.41
N SER A 111 -6.79 16.59 -3.43
CA SER A 111 -7.10 18.00 -3.62
C SER A 111 -5.87 18.86 -3.92
N VAL A 112 -4.69 18.35 -4.32
CA VAL A 112 -3.41 19.08 -4.30
C VAL A 112 -3.23 20.23 -5.30
N PHE A 113 -4.31 20.65 -5.92
CA PHE A 113 -4.41 21.75 -6.85
C PHE A 113 -5.88 22.15 -6.99
N GLU A 114 -6.14 23.36 -7.49
CA GLU A 114 -7.51 23.85 -7.75
C GLU A 114 -8.11 23.15 -8.98
N LYS A 115 -8.84 22.05 -8.75
CA LYS A 115 -9.40 21.19 -9.81
C LYS A 115 -10.18 21.96 -10.87
N GLU A 116 -10.93 22.98 -10.46
CA GLU A 116 -11.76 23.83 -11.32
C GLU A 116 -10.93 24.69 -12.29
N LYS A 117 -9.68 25.02 -11.93
CA LYS A 117 -8.75 25.78 -12.78
C LYS A 117 -7.96 24.89 -13.73
N HIS A 118 -8.00 23.57 -13.53
CA HIS A 118 -7.17 22.59 -14.23
C HIS A 118 -7.98 21.43 -14.79
N GLU A 119 -9.11 21.71 -15.46
CA GLU A 119 -10.04 20.68 -15.95
C GLU A 119 -9.39 19.62 -16.86
N GLU A 120 -8.43 20.02 -17.70
CA GLU A 120 -7.71 19.09 -18.58
C GLU A 120 -6.88 18.08 -17.79
N LEU A 121 -6.12 18.55 -16.81
CA LEU A 121 -5.37 17.70 -15.88
C LEU A 121 -6.31 16.75 -15.14
N VAL A 122 -7.45 17.24 -14.64
CA VAL A 122 -8.45 16.40 -13.96
C VAL A 122 -8.96 15.30 -14.89
N ARG A 123 -9.23 15.60 -16.17
CA ARG A 123 -9.65 14.59 -17.15
C ARG A 123 -8.57 13.54 -17.37
N GLU A 124 -7.32 13.95 -17.52
CA GLU A 124 -6.19 13.02 -17.71
C GLU A 124 -5.99 12.11 -16.49
N LEU A 125 -5.98 12.68 -15.28
CA LEU A 125 -5.86 11.93 -14.04
C LEU A 125 -7.06 10.98 -13.83
N THR A 126 -8.25 11.39 -14.24
CA THR A 126 -9.45 10.52 -14.20
C THR A 126 -9.29 9.29 -15.09
N GLN A 127 -8.80 9.49 -16.31
CA GLN A 127 -8.53 8.39 -17.25
C GLN A 127 -7.43 7.48 -16.72
N LEU A 128 -6.36 8.07 -16.17
CA LEU A 128 -5.25 7.35 -15.59
C LEU A 128 -5.68 6.49 -14.39
N HIS A 129 -6.48 7.06 -13.47
CA HIS A 129 -7.07 6.35 -12.34
C HIS A 129 -7.90 5.17 -12.82
N THR A 130 -8.91 5.45 -13.65
CA THR A 130 -9.89 4.44 -14.10
C THR A 130 -9.20 3.28 -14.81
N LYS A 131 -8.24 3.58 -15.70
CA LYS A 131 -7.48 2.56 -16.43
C LYS A 131 -6.61 1.73 -15.49
N THR A 132 -5.87 2.37 -14.59
CA THR A 132 -4.95 1.67 -13.69
C THR A 132 -5.71 0.83 -12.67
N PHE A 133 -6.79 1.37 -12.11
CA PHE A 133 -7.69 0.65 -11.22
C PHE A 133 -8.29 -0.59 -11.89
N SER A 134 -8.77 -0.46 -13.13
CA SER A 134 -9.26 -1.60 -13.91
C SER A 134 -8.17 -2.65 -14.17
N ASN A 135 -6.92 -2.25 -14.38
CA ASN A 135 -5.82 -3.19 -14.59
C ASN A 135 -5.49 -3.96 -13.30
N VAL A 136 -5.48 -3.30 -12.15
CA VAL A 136 -5.33 -3.96 -10.84
C VAL A 136 -6.47 -4.96 -10.62
N GLN A 137 -7.72 -4.58 -10.90
CA GLN A 137 -8.87 -5.48 -10.86
C GLN A 137 -8.70 -6.71 -11.75
N THR A 138 -8.23 -6.51 -12.98
CA THR A 138 -8.00 -7.60 -13.93
C THR A 138 -6.87 -8.50 -13.44
N ALA A 139 -5.79 -7.96 -12.88
CA ALA A 139 -4.70 -8.75 -12.32
C ALA A 139 -5.18 -9.64 -11.17
N LEU A 140 -5.94 -9.09 -10.21
CA LEU A 140 -6.49 -9.87 -9.10
C LEU A 140 -7.42 -11.00 -9.55
N GLN A 141 -8.17 -10.79 -10.64
CA GLN A 141 -9.01 -11.83 -11.24
C GLN A 141 -8.22 -12.95 -11.92
N GLN A 142 -6.92 -12.75 -12.20
CA GLN A 142 -6.04 -13.77 -12.78
C GLN A 142 -5.45 -14.73 -11.76
N LEU A 143 -5.64 -14.50 -10.45
CA LEU A 143 -5.21 -15.44 -9.42
C LEU A 143 -5.74 -16.86 -9.69
N ASN A 144 -4.92 -17.87 -9.38
CA ASN A 144 -5.34 -19.27 -9.34
C ASN A 144 -6.54 -19.47 -8.41
N LYS A 145 -7.31 -20.56 -8.53
CA LYS A 145 -8.53 -20.80 -7.73
C LYS A 145 -8.32 -20.57 -6.22
N ASN A 146 -7.21 -21.06 -5.68
CA ASN A 146 -6.82 -20.91 -4.27
C ASN A 146 -5.69 -19.90 -4.06
N GLY A 147 -5.47 -19.01 -5.03
CA GLY A 147 -4.49 -17.96 -4.88
C GLY A 147 -4.99 -16.84 -3.99
N CYS A 148 -4.05 -16.10 -3.40
CA CYS A 148 -4.35 -14.96 -2.54
C CYS A 148 -3.70 -13.66 -3.01
N TRP A 149 -4.07 -12.54 -2.43
CA TRP A 149 -3.39 -11.26 -2.61
C TRP A 149 -3.06 -10.62 -1.27
N ILE A 150 -2.01 -9.81 -1.25
CA ILE A 150 -1.61 -9.02 -0.09
C ILE A 150 -1.37 -7.60 -0.59
N ASP A 151 -2.06 -6.63 -0.01
CA ASP A 151 -1.84 -5.22 -0.31
C ASP A 151 -0.92 -4.62 0.75
N ILE A 152 0.32 -4.31 0.36
CA ILE A 152 1.41 -3.95 1.27
C ILE A 152 1.55 -2.44 1.31
N HIS A 153 1.35 -1.88 2.50
CA HIS A 153 1.44 -0.46 2.82
C HIS A 153 2.49 -0.22 3.91
N THR A 154 3.09 0.97 3.90
CA THR A 154 3.85 1.46 5.05
C THR A 154 3.25 2.75 5.55
N MET A 155 3.24 2.94 6.86
CA MET A 155 2.55 4.07 7.50
C MET A 155 3.44 4.78 8.50
N ALA A 156 3.09 6.02 8.85
CA ALA A 156 3.74 6.75 9.93
C ALA A 156 3.70 5.94 11.25
N PRO A 157 4.78 5.90 12.05
CA PRO A 157 4.81 5.15 13.31
C PRO A 157 3.84 5.67 14.38
N PHE A 158 3.38 6.91 14.25
CA PHE A 158 2.43 7.53 15.17
C PHE A 158 1.29 8.18 14.38
N SER A 159 0.06 8.13 14.92
CA SER A 159 -1.04 8.97 14.43
C SER A 159 -0.88 10.41 14.92
N PRO A 160 -1.13 11.43 14.08
CA PRO A 160 -1.25 12.79 14.59
C PRO A 160 -2.45 12.89 15.56
N GLU A 161 -2.33 13.75 16.57
CA GLU A 161 -3.39 14.00 17.58
C GLU A 161 -4.63 14.66 16.91
N THR A 162 -5.79 14.00 16.98
CA THR A 162 -6.99 14.35 16.20
C THR A 162 -7.98 15.28 16.90
N GLU A 163 -7.82 15.58 18.21
CA GLU A 163 -8.86 16.27 18.99
C GLU A 163 -8.92 17.81 18.85
N LYS A 164 -7.95 18.46 18.18
CA LYS A 164 -7.97 19.94 17.98
C LYS A 164 -7.80 20.43 16.56
N ASN A 165 -7.16 19.65 15.69
CA ASN A 165 -6.98 20.02 14.30
C ASN A 165 -7.70 18.97 13.45
N HIS A 166 -8.84 19.33 12.84
CA HIS A 166 -9.46 18.53 11.78
C HIS A 166 -8.49 18.44 10.59
N ILE A 167 -7.45 17.62 10.71
CA ILE A 167 -6.69 17.09 9.58
C ILE A 167 -7.30 15.71 9.35
N GLY A 168 -8.49 15.71 8.76
CA GLY A 168 -9.05 14.49 8.19
C GLY A 168 -8.12 13.94 7.09
N PRO A 169 -8.37 12.71 6.62
CA PRO A 169 -7.51 12.05 5.62
C PRO A 169 -7.44 12.78 4.27
N ASP A 170 -8.24 13.81 4.05
CA ASP A 170 -8.12 14.74 2.94
C ASP A 170 -7.81 16.14 3.49
N PRO A 171 -6.62 16.72 3.22
CA PRO A 171 -6.44 18.15 3.36
C PRO A 171 -7.49 18.81 2.45
N LEU A 172 -8.54 19.38 3.05
CA LEU A 172 -9.73 19.88 2.35
C LEU A 172 -9.39 20.98 1.33
N VAL A 173 -8.23 21.62 1.45
CA VAL A 173 -7.66 22.54 0.45
C VAL A 173 -6.14 22.50 0.55
N PRO A 174 -5.40 21.76 -0.27
CA PRO A 174 -3.96 21.91 -0.42
C PRO A 174 -3.69 23.12 -1.29
N HIS A 175 -3.52 24.22 -0.57
CA HIS A 175 -2.77 25.39 -0.97
C HIS A 175 -1.38 25.24 -0.32
N PRO A 176 -0.29 25.85 -0.84
CA PRO A 176 1.04 25.82 -0.21
C PRO A 176 1.01 26.10 1.31
N GLN A 177 0.08 26.94 1.75
CA GLN A 177 -0.15 27.30 3.16
C GLN A 177 -0.63 26.14 4.07
N ILE A 178 -1.14 25.03 3.51
CA ILE A 178 -1.71 23.90 4.26
C ILE A 178 -0.76 22.69 4.26
N LEU A 179 0.21 22.63 3.34
CA LEU A 179 1.24 21.58 3.35
C LEU A 179 2.13 21.68 4.59
N HIS A 180 2.54 22.87 5.00
CA HIS A 180 3.33 23.07 6.21
C HIS A 180 2.66 22.51 7.48
N PRO A 181 1.41 22.92 7.83
CA PRO A 181 0.69 22.32 8.96
C PRO A 181 0.53 20.80 8.86
N TYR A 182 0.31 20.28 7.64
CA TYR A 182 0.21 18.84 7.41
C TYR A 182 1.53 18.13 7.74
N ASN A 183 2.62 18.59 7.13
CA ASN A 183 3.96 18.02 7.31
C ASN A 183 4.38 18.11 8.77
N GLU A 184 4.11 19.24 9.43
CA GLU A 184 4.42 19.46 10.85
C GLU A 184 3.63 18.51 11.77
N ALA A 185 2.35 18.28 11.49
CA ALA A 185 1.50 17.40 12.30
C ALA A 185 2.03 15.95 12.29
N TYR A 186 2.43 15.45 11.12
CA TYR A 186 3.01 14.11 10.99
C TYR A 186 4.41 14.02 11.58
N THR A 187 5.25 15.04 11.34
CA THR A 187 6.62 15.13 11.89
C THR A 187 6.64 15.10 13.42
N ASN A 188 5.66 15.78 14.04
CA ASN A 188 5.56 15.90 15.49
C ASN A 188 4.66 14.84 16.14
N ALA A 189 4.10 13.90 15.38
CA ALA A 189 3.17 12.90 15.89
C ALA A 189 3.78 12.04 17.03
N HIS A 190 5.10 11.85 17.07
CA HIS A 190 5.77 11.13 18.15
C HIS A 190 5.61 11.77 19.55
N LYS A 191 5.25 13.06 19.65
CA LYS A 191 5.17 13.78 20.94
C LYS A 191 3.89 13.46 21.71
N ASN A 192 2.76 13.48 21.00
CA ASN A 192 1.41 13.34 21.60
C ASN A 192 0.53 12.29 20.89
N GLY A 193 1.02 11.72 19.79
CA GLY A 193 0.28 10.78 18.95
C GLY A 193 0.23 9.37 19.51
N GLU A 194 -0.72 8.58 19.02
CA GLU A 194 -0.79 7.17 19.39
C GLU A 194 0.24 6.38 18.56
N ARG A 195 1.08 5.60 19.24
CA ARG A 195 2.00 4.68 18.58
C ARG A 195 1.22 3.58 17.87
N ARG A 196 1.57 3.34 16.61
CA ARG A 196 0.95 2.32 15.76
C ARG A 196 1.77 1.03 15.79
N SER A 197 1.08 -0.10 15.77
CA SER A 197 1.65 -1.42 15.51
C SER A 197 1.40 -1.80 14.05
N ILE A 198 1.92 -2.95 13.59
CA ILE A 198 1.49 -3.51 12.31
C ILE A 198 -0.03 -3.70 12.34
N ASN A 199 -0.71 -3.26 11.29
CA ASN A 199 -2.14 -3.47 11.12
C ASN A 199 -2.37 -4.50 10.02
N ILE A 200 -3.26 -5.45 10.28
CA ILE A 200 -3.76 -6.37 9.26
C ILE A 200 -5.25 -6.05 9.08
N ALA A 201 -5.59 -5.41 7.97
CA ALA A 201 -6.96 -5.00 7.69
C ALA A 201 -7.68 -6.07 6.85
N ILE A 202 -8.78 -6.58 7.41
CA ILE A 202 -9.55 -7.72 6.87
C ILE A 202 -11.05 -7.43 6.83
N GLU A 203 -11.53 -6.42 7.56
CA GLU A 203 -12.96 -6.08 7.63
C GLU A 203 -13.29 -4.83 6.85
N ILE A 204 -14.44 -4.86 6.17
CA ILE A 204 -15.04 -3.72 5.50
C ILE A 204 -16.21 -3.20 6.34
N ILE A 205 -16.16 -1.92 6.77
CA ILE A 205 -17.18 -1.29 7.62
C ILE A 205 -18.56 -1.29 6.97
N GLU A 206 -18.64 -0.94 5.68
CA GLU A 206 -19.92 -0.74 5.00
C GLU A 206 -20.51 -2.05 4.45
N GLU A 207 -19.74 -3.14 4.41
CA GLU A 207 -20.23 -4.48 4.03
C GLU A 207 -20.26 -5.41 5.24
N LYS A 208 -21.40 -5.43 5.95
CA LYS A 208 -21.60 -6.30 7.10
C LYS A 208 -21.24 -7.76 6.78
N ASN A 209 -20.32 -8.33 7.56
CA ASN A 209 -19.80 -9.70 7.44
C ASN A 209 -18.88 -9.98 6.24
N ALA A 210 -18.44 -8.97 5.49
CA ALA A 210 -17.42 -9.16 4.47
C ALA A 210 -16.02 -9.22 5.12
N CYS A 211 -15.41 -10.41 5.08
CA CYS A 211 -14.02 -10.61 5.46
C CYS A 211 -13.19 -10.79 4.20
N LEU A 212 -12.16 -9.96 4.02
CA LEU A 212 -11.26 -10.04 2.88
C LEU A 212 -10.42 -11.30 2.89
N ALA A 213 -10.05 -11.79 4.07
CA ALA A 213 -9.22 -12.95 4.25
C ALA A 213 -10.06 -14.22 4.49
N ASP A 214 -9.63 -15.35 3.92
CA ASP A 214 -10.18 -16.63 4.36
C ASP A 214 -9.65 -17.03 5.75
N LYS A 215 -10.28 -18.04 6.35
CA LYS A 215 -9.92 -18.54 7.69
C LYS A 215 -8.47 -19.05 7.77
N THR A 216 -7.91 -19.54 6.67
CA THR A 216 -6.54 -20.06 6.64
C THR A 216 -5.55 -18.91 6.70
N LEU A 217 -5.76 -17.83 5.94
CA LEU A 217 -4.95 -16.61 6.02
C LEU A 217 -5.01 -15.98 7.42
N LEU A 218 -6.20 -15.93 8.01
CA LEU A 218 -6.41 -15.40 9.37
C LEU A 218 -5.71 -16.21 10.47
N HIS A 219 -5.34 -17.45 10.20
CA HIS A 219 -4.63 -18.30 11.15
C HIS A 219 -3.11 -18.27 10.92
N THR A 220 -2.69 -18.41 9.67
CA THR A 220 -1.28 -18.61 9.30
C THR A 220 -0.43 -17.36 9.51
N LEU A 221 -0.94 -16.20 9.09
CA LEU A 221 -0.17 -14.96 9.16
C LEU A 221 0.03 -14.48 10.60
N PRO A 222 -1.02 -14.28 11.42
CA PRO A 222 -0.84 -13.87 12.83
C PRO A 222 0.13 -14.73 13.65
N LEU A 223 0.15 -16.05 13.39
CA LEU A 223 1.12 -16.95 14.02
C LEU A 223 2.55 -16.62 13.59
N SER A 224 2.78 -16.39 12.30
CA SER A 224 4.08 -15.97 11.78
C SER A 224 4.53 -14.65 12.40
N PHE A 225 3.67 -13.62 12.45
CA PHE A 225 4.00 -12.34 13.11
C PHE A 225 4.44 -12.55 14.57
N THR A 226 3.77 -13.46 15.29
CA THR A 226 4.15 -13.80 16.66
C THR A 226 5.52 -14.49 16.74
N THR A 227 5.82 -15.42 15.82
CA THR A 227 7.12 -16.11 15.72
C THR A 227 8.28 -15.13 15.53
N TYR A 228 8.07 -14.10 14.70
CA TYR A 228 9.08 -13.06 14.42
C TYR A 228 9.04 -11.88 15.42
N ASN A 229 8.28 -12.01 16.53
CA ASN A 229 8.14 -10.97 17.55
C ASN A 229 7.67 -9.61 16.99
N LEU A 230 6.80 -9.65 15.99
CA LEU A 230 6.19 -8.48 15.37
C LEU A 230 4.83 -8.21 16.02
N ALA A 231 4.72 -7.08 16.73
CA ALA A 231 3.45 -6.67 17.31
C ALA A 231 2.46 -6.28 16.20
N TYR A 232 1.29 -6.91 16.21
CA TYR A 232 0.24 -6.66 15.23
C TYR A 232 -1.12 -6.45 15.91
N ARG A 233 -2.02 -5.77 15.19
CA ARG A 233 -3.44 -5.63 15.51
C ARG A 233 -4.26 -5.91 14.25
N LEU A 234 -5.48 -6.41 14.43
CA LEU A 234 -6.44 -6.54 13.33
C LEU A 234 -7.31 -5.28 13.29
N ASN A 235 -7.52 -4.72 12.10
CA ASN A 235 -8.45 -3.61 11.85
C ASN A 235 -8.25 -2.37 12.76
N HIS A 236 -7.00 -2.00 13.04
CA HIS A 236 -6.64 -0.88 13.93
C HIS A 236 -5.73 0.13 13.22
N PRO A 237 -5.96 1.46 13.29
CA PRO A 237 -6.85 2.16 14.21
C PRO A 237 -8.34 2.12 13.84
N HIS A 238 -8.68 1.81 12.59
CA HIS A 238 -10.05 1.61 12.16
C HIS A 238 -10.17 0.45 11.17
N PRO A 239 -11.29 -0.28 11.16
CA PRO A 239 -11.64 -1.15 10.05
C PRO A 239 -11.75 -0.36 8.74
N MET A 240 -11.65 -1.03 7.59
CA MET A 240 -11.63 -0.35 6.30
C MET A 240 -13.00 0.24 5.96
N ALA A 241 -13.11 1.56 5.81
CA ALA A 241 -14.29 2.15 5.19
C ALA A 241 -14.25 1.88 3.67
N ASN A 242 -15.38 1.49 3.08
CA ASN A 242 -15.55 1.27 1.63
C ASN A 242 -15.28 2.54 0.80
N CYS A 243 -15.44 3.71 1.41
CA CYS A 243 -15.07 4.99 0.80
C CYS A 243 -13.56 5.28 0.81
N ILE A 244 -12.77 4.54 1.59
CA ILE A 244 -11.33 4.74 1.81
C ILE A 244 -10.49 3.62 1.18
N THR A 245 -11.07 2.44 0.92
CA THR A 245 -10.32 1.27 0.46
C THR A 245 -10.95 0.66 -0.81
N ALA A 246 -10.10 0.29 -1.75
CA ALA A 246 -10.45 0.20 -3.15
C ALA A 246 -11.29 -1.02 -3.53
N ALA A 247 -12.39 -0.79 -4.25
CA ALA A 247 -13.31 -1.79 -4.75
C ALA A 247 -12.69 -2.81 -5.74
N TYR A 248 -11.37 -2.76 -5.98
CA TYR A 248 -10.70 -3.71 -6.83
C TYR A 248 -10.66 -5.13 -6.27
N PHE A 249 -10.76 -5.30 -4.96
CA PHE A 249 -10.80 -6.61 -4.31
C PHE A 249 -12.21 -7.21 -4.16
N MET A 250 -13.28 -6.47 -4.51
CA MET A 250 -14.66 -6.92 -4.28
C MET A 250 -15.00 -8.25 -4.97
N LYS A 251 -14.33 -8.55 -6.07
CA LYS A 251 -14.47 -9.83 -6.81
C LYS A 251 -13.59 -10.95 -6.25
N THR A 252 -12.77 -10.65 -5.24
CA THR A 252 -11.79 -11.54 -4.61
C THR A 252 -11.89 -11.48 -3.09
N ILE A 253 -13.09 -11.22 -2.55
CA ILE A 253 -13.39 -11.33 -1.11
C ILE A 253 -13.07 -12.76 -0.65
N GLY A 254 -12.51 -12.89 0.56
CA GLY A 254 -12.03 -14.15 1.11
C GLY A 254 -10.70 -14.63 0.52
N ARG A 255 -9.94 -13.76 -0.14
CA ARG A 255 -8.68 -14.13 -0.82
C ARG A 255 -7.50 -13.21 -0.52
N GLY A 256 -7.61 -12.28 0.43
CA GLY A 256 -6.48 -11.41 0.74
C GLY A 256 -6.71 -10.45 1.89
N PHE A 257 -5.77 -9.55 2.10
CA PHE A 257 -5.82 -8.58 3.20
C PHE A 257 -4.86 -7.43 2.90
N PHE A 258 -5.04 -6.34 3.64
CA PHE A 258 -4.11 -5.22 3.66
C PHE A 258 -3.18 -5.35 4.86
N ILE A 259 -1.93 -4.98 4.68
CA ILE A 259 -0.98 -4.84 5.77
C ILE A 259 -0.41 -3.43 5.79
N ASP A 260 -0.57 -2.73 6.91
CA ASP A 260 0.11 -1.46 7.14
C ASP A 260 1.28 -1.69 8.10
N ILE A 261 2.49 -1.43 7.62
CA ILE A 261 3.73 -1.59 8.38
C ILE A 261 4.20 -0.21 8.85
N PRO A 262 4.27 0.08 10.16
CA PRO A 262 4.88 1.31 10.64
C PRO A 262 6.32 1.46 10.10
N LYS A 263 6.67 2.63 9.56
CA LYS A 263 7.97 2.86 8.89
C LYS A 263 9.18 2.55 9.79
N ASP A 264 9.06 2.63 11.12
CA ASP A 264 10.13 2.28 12.08
C ASP A 264 10.43 0.76 12.15
N TYR A 265 9.53 -0.09 11.64
CA TYR A 265 9.75 -1.54 11.48
C TYR A 265 10.60 -1.88 10.27
N ILE A 266 10.95 -0.91 9.43
CA ILE A 266 11.77 -1.10 8.23
C ILE A 266 12.84 -0.02 8.07
N ALA A 267 12.86 0.99 8.95
CA ALA A 267 13.84 2.06 8.97
C ALA A 267 15.05 1.71 9.84
N ALA A 268 16.24 2.17 9.48
CA ALA A 268 17.45 2.05 10.30
C ALA A 268 17.40 2.99 11.51
N GLU A 269 16.69 4.10 11.36
CA GLU A 269 16.49 5.11 12.38
C GLU A 269 15.58 4.61 13.53
N SER A 270 15.69 5.29 14.67
CA SER A 270 14.77 5.08 15.79
C SER A 270 13.34 5.48 15.42
N PRO A 271 12.31 4.99 16.14
CA PRO A 271 10.93 5.43 15.91
C PRO A 271 10.76 6.95 16.02
N GLU A 272 11.43 7.60 16.97
CA GLU A 272 11.38 9.05 17.16
C GLU A 272 12.01 9.79 15.98
N ASP A 273 13.14 9.32 15.48
CA ASP A 273 13.84 9.91 14.33
C ASP A 273 13.08 9.67 13.02
N THR A 274 12.56 8.46 12.82
CA THR A 274 11.73 8.10 11.66
C THR A 274 10.46 8.95 11.62
N SER A 275 9.85 9.21 12.78
CA SER A 275 8.68 10.09 12.87
C SER A 275 9.01 11.53 12.54
N ARG A 276 10.20 12.01 12.93
CA ARG A 276 10.70 13.34 12.56
C ARG A 276 11.10 13.42 11.08
N SER A 277 11.49 12.29 10.50
CA SER A 277 12.04 12.18 9.15
C SER A 277 11.22 11.22 8.29
N LEU A 278 9.88 11.37 8.33
CA LEU A 278 8.95 10.56 7.53
C LEU A 278 9.21 10.71 6.02
N ALA A 279 9.79 11.84 5.61
CA ALA A 279 10.21 12.11 4.26
C ALA A 279 11.57 11.46 3.90
N HIS A 280 12.46 11.27 4.87
CA HIS A 280 13.86 10.90 4.65
C HIS A 280 14.37 9.93 5.71
N PHE A 281 14.12 8.64 5.54
CA PHE A 281 14.72 7.60 6.37
C PHE A 281 15.40 6.54 5.51
N HIS A 282 16.37 5.83 6.09
CA HIS A 282 17.09 4.77 5.41
C HIS A 282 16.43 3.43 5.71
N LEU A 283 16.29 2.60 4.69
CA LEU A 283 15.80 1.25 4.87
C LEU A 283 16.84 0.39 5.61
N ASP A 284 16.37 -0.38 6.59
CA ASP A 284 17.13 -1.38 7.32
C ASP A 284 16.82 -2.75 6.75
N ILE A 285 17.83 -3.35 6.11
CA ILE A 285 17.70 -4.64 5.44
C ILE A 285 17.36 -5.76 6.43
N GLU A 286 17.93 -5.75 7.64
CA GLU A 286 17.67 -6.82 8.62
C GLU A 286 16.23 -6.75 9.15
N LYS A 287 15.71 -5.53 9.32
CA LYS A 287 14.31 -5.34 9.69
C LYS A 287 13.35 -5.68 8.56
N ILE A 288 13.66 -5.28 7.32
CA ILE A 288 12.91 -5.70 6.13
C ILE A 288 12.89 -7.23 6.05
N ASP A 289 14.04 -7.88 6.19
CA ASP A 289 14.15 -9.34 6.21
C ASP A 289 13.26 -9.95 7.29
N THR A 290 13.19 -9.36 8.48
CA THR A 290 12.31 -9.84 9.56
C THR A 290 10.83 -9.81 9.14
N VAL A 291 10.38 -8.69 8.55
CA VAL A 291 9.00 -8.56 8.06
C VAL A 291 8.73 -9.50 6.88
N THR A 292 9.66 -9.57 5.95
CA THR A 292 9.61 -10.45 4.77
C THR A 292 9.56 -11.93 5.15
N ASN A 293 10.34 -12.35 6.15
CA ASN A 293 10.33 -13.73 6.64
C ASN A 293 8.97 -14.08 7.25
N SER A 294 8.41 -13.16 8.05
CA SER A 294 7.08 -13.33 8.61
C SER A 294 6.01 -13.48 7.54
N LEU A 295 5.99 -12.59 6.55
CA LEU A 295 5.03 -12.65 5.44
C LEU A 295 5.22 -13.91 4.59
N GLY A 296 6.46 -14.24 4.26
CA GLY A 296 6.79 -15.40 3.43
C GLY A 296 6.41 -16.72 4.10
N GLU A 297 6.74 -16.90 5.38
CA GLU A 297 6.38 -18.10 6.14
C GLU A 297 4.85 -18.28 6.24
N GLY A 298 4.12 -17.18 6.53
CA GLY A 298 2.66 -17.20 6.55
C GLY A 298 2.06 -17.56 5.19
N LEU A 299 2.62 -17.03 4.10
CA LEU A 299 2.19 -17.32 2.74
C LEU A 299 2.49 -18.78 2.32
N LEU A 300 3.66 -19.30 2.68
CA LEU A 300 4.02 -20.70 2.41
C LEU A 300 3.06 -21.65 3.11
N GLU A 301 2.78 -21.42 4.39
CA GLU A 301 1.88 -22.27 5.14
C GLU A 301 0.45 -22.19 4.59
N TYR A 302 -0.01 -21.00 4.23
CA TYR A 302 -1.28 -20.81 3.52
C TYR A 302 -1.36 -21.67 2.25
N CYS A 303 -0.38 -21.54 1.36
CA CYS A 303 -0.35 -22.28 0.10
C CYS A 303 -0.28 -23.79 0.32
N ASN A 304 0.46 -24.26 1.33
CA ASN A 304 0.58 -25.67 1.68
C ASN A 304 -0.76 -26.25 2.15
N ILE A 305 -1.50 -25.52 2.99
CA ILE A 305 -2.84 -25.93 3.45
C ILE A 305 -3.80 -25.99 2.27
N LYS A 306 -3.86 -24.94 1.44
CA LYS A 306 -4.75 -24.90 0.27
C LYS A 306 -4.49 -26.01 -0.75
N LYS A 307 -3.22 -26.36 -0.96
CA LYS A 307 -2.86 -27.48 -1.84
C LYS A 307 -3.36 -28.81 -1.31
N LYS A 308 -3.32 -29.05 0.01
CA LYS A 308 -3.84 -30.27 0.64
C LYS A 308 -5.36 -30.36 0.50
N GLU A 309 -6.07 -29.25 0.69
CA GLU A 309 -7.52 -29.17 0.49
C GLU A 309 -7.90 -29.62 -0.93
N ASP A 310 -7.22 -29.11 -1.97
CA ASP A 310 -7.48 -29.50 -3.36
C ASP A 310 -7.27 -31.00 -3.62
N THR A 311 -6.22 -31.60 -3.04
CA THR A 311 -5.94 -33.03 -3.25
C THR A 311 -6.96 -33.95 -2.59
N PHE A 312 -7.54 -33.54 -1.46
CA PHE A 312 -8.50 -34.35 -0.70
C PHE A 312 -9.89 -34.37 -1.34
N PHE A 313 -10.30 -33.29 -2.01
CA PHE A 313 -11.58 -33.21 -2.72
C PHE A 313 -11.52 -33.72 -4.17
N SER A 314 -10.35 -34.13 -4.65
CA SER A 314 -10.13 -34.63 -6.01
C SER A 314 -9.94 -36.16 -6.08
N SER A 315 -9.95 -36.86 -4.93
CA SER A 315 -9.88 -38.31 -4.78
C SER A 315 -11.22 -38.91 -4.38
#